data_AF-X1U7V5-F1
#
_entry.id   AF-X1U7V5-F1
#
_cell.length_a   1.000
_cell.length_b   1.000
_cell.length_c   1.000
_cell.angle_alpha   90.00
_cell.angle_beta   90.00
_cell.angle_gamma   90.00
#
_symmetry.space_group_name_H-M   'P 1'
#
loop_
_entity.id
_entity.type
_entity.pdbx_description
1 polymer ?
#
loop_
_entity_poly.entity_id
_entity_poly.type
_entity_poly.pdbx_seq_one_letter_code
_entity_poly.pdbx_strand_id
1 'polypeptide(L)'
;KVKGETGFVYPVLDSQKIDALFAEPSSKVSYDQAKTILGLVDEYKYYDFDITLFSVTYSPPKEYGATGDFADVIVSTTRNVLIYFPPEINSDGTNFVAPYYEIGQITIRMFLGGYVPSS
;
A
#
# COMPACT_ATOMS: atom_id res chain seq x y z
N LYS A 1 30.66 13.43 4.55
CA LYS A 1 30.93 12.27 3.66
C LYS A 1 29.59 11.59 3.39
N VAL A 2 28.97 11.82 2.23
CA VAL A 2 27.76 11.08 1.82
C VAL A 2 28.24 9.95 0.92
N LYS A 3 28.36 8.75 1.50
CA LYS A 3 28.88 7.56 0.82
C LYS A 3 28.09 6.35 1.30
N GLY A 4 27.08 5.97 0.51
CA GLY A 4 26.99 4.62 -0.05
C GLY A 4 26.71 3.40 0.83
N GLU A 5 26.39 3.50 2.12
CA GLU A 5 26.09 2.31 2.92
C GLU A 5 24.94 2.53 3.91
N THR A 6 23.72 2.25 3.46
CA THR A 6 22.71 1.53 4.24
C THR A 6 21.71 0.98 3.22
N GLY A 7 21.92 -0.25 2.75
CA GLY A 7 20.80 -1.01 2.22
C GLY A 7 19.82 -1.16 3.36
N PHE A 8 18.76 -0.35 3.39
CA PHE A 8 17.71 -0.52 4.38
C PHE A 8 17.18 -1.96 4.23
N VAL A 9 17.16 -2.71 5.33
CA VAL A 9 16.64 -4.10 5.35
C VAL A 9 15.18 -4.14 4.89
N TYR A 10 14.50 -3.01 5.00
CA TYR A 10 13.13 -2.80 4.59
C TYR A 10 13.04 -1.97 3.31
N PRO A 11 12.16 -2.34 2.35
CA PRO A 11 11.80 -1.43 1.27
C PRO A 11 11.12 -0.18 1.85
N VAL A 12 11.38 0.97 1.22
CA VAL A 12 10.85 2.26 1.65
C VAL A 12 9.64 2.64 0.81
N LEU A 13 8.54 3.01 1.47
CA LEU A 13 7.30 3.50 0.85
C LEU A 13 7.09 4.97 1.21
N ASP A 14 6.58 5.77 0.27
CA ASP A 14 6.31 7.20 0.47
C ASP A 14 4.86 7.40 0.91
N SER A 15 4.63 8.07 2.04
CA SER A 15 3.29 8.22 2.64
C SER A 15 2.31 8.96 1.71
N GLN A 16 2.76 9.96 0.96
CA GLN A 16 1.88 10.70 0.04
C GLN A 16 1.45 9.83 -1.13
N LYS A 17 2.33 8.97 -1.64
CA LYS A 17 1.99 8.00 -2.70
C LYS A 17 1.07 6.92 -2.19
N ILE A 18 1.29 6.44 -0.96
CA ILE A 18 0.38 5.54 -0.25
C ILE A 18 -1.00 6.20 -0.19
N ASP A 19 -1.12 7.36 0.44
CA ASP A 19 -2.41 8.02 0.64
C ASP A 19 -3.14 8.29 -0.67
N ALA A 20 -2.42 8.66 -1.74
CA ALA A 20 -3.00 8.82 -3.07
C ALA A 20 -3.50 7.51 -3.71
N LEU A 21 -2.86 6.37 -3.43
CA LEU A 21 -3.30 5.06 -3.91
C LEU A 21 -4.62 4.64 -3.24
N PHE A 22 -4.76 4.92 -1.93
CA PHE A 22 -5.87 4.47 -1.09
C PHE A 22 -7.06 5.45 -1.03
N ALA A 23 -7.10 6.52 -1.85
CA ALA A 23 -8.06 7.62 -1.69
C ALA A 23 -9.44 7.48 -2.42
N GLU A 24 -9.70 6.42 -3.21
CA GLU A 24 -10.96 6.20 -3.99
C GLU A 24 -11.39 7.37 -4.94
N PRO A 25 -12.28 7.13 -5.93
CA PRO A 25 -12.01 6.43 -7.20
C PRO A 25 -11.03 7.18 -8.14
N SER A 26 -10.33 8.22 -7.66
CA SER A 26 -9.32 8.99 -8.41
C SER A 26 -7.89 8.47 -8.26
N SER A 27 -7.74 7.23 -7.78
CA SER A 27 -6.41 6.61 -7.67
C SER A 27 -5.75 6.63 -9.05
N LYS A 28 -4.46 6.98 -9.09
CA LYS A 28 -3.71 7.06 -10.36
C LYS A 28 -3.62 5.71 -11.08
N VAL A 29 -3.91 4.61 -10.38
CA VAL A 29 -3.85 3.25 -10.87
C VAL A 29 -5.16 2.55 -10.54
N SER A 30 -5.99 2.33 -11.57
CA SER A 30 -7.22 1.56 -11.40
C SER A 30 -6.92 0.10 -11.04
N TYR A 31 -7.89 -0.60 -10.46
CA TYR A 31 -7.72 -1.99 -10.08
C TYR A 31 -7.30 -2.88 -11.27
N ASP A 32 -7.93 -2.72 -12.44
CA ASP A 32 -7.57 -3.48 -13.66
C ASP A 32 -6.15 -3.17 -14.16
N GLN A 33 -5.72 -1.91 -14.07
CA GLN A 33 -4.34 -1.54 -14.37
C GLN A 33 -3.36 -2.21 -13.41
N ALA A 34 -3.70 -2.27 -12.12
CA ALA A 34 -2.90 -2.99 -11.14
C ALA A 34 -2.87 -4.50 -11.40
N LYS A 35 -3.99 -5.14 -11.76
CA LYS A 35 -3.99 -6.55 -12.21
C LYS A 35 -3.06 -6.77 -13.40
N THR A 36 -3.07 -5.84 -14.36
CA THR A 36 -2.17 -5.89 -15.53
C THR A 36 -0.70 -5.80 -15.12
N ILE A 37 -0.35 -4.85 -14.24
CA ILE A 37 1.02 -4.67 -13.73
C ILE A 37 1.49 -5.93 -12.98
N LEU A 38 0.59 -6.60 -12.26
CA LEU A 38 0.87 -7.83 -11.52
C LEU A 38 0.83 -9.10 -12.40
N GLY A 39 0.53 -8.98 -13.70
CA GLY A 39 0.45 -10.13 -14.62
C GLY A 39 -0.81 -11.00 -14.44
N LEU A 40 -1.87 -10.46 -13.83
CA LEU A 40 -3.09 -11.19 -13.46
C LEU A 40 -4.20 -11.15 -14.55
N VAL A 41 -3.85 -10.98 -15.83
CA VAL A 41 -4.81 -10.64 -16.90
C VAL A 41 -5.29 -11.80 -17.78
N ASP A 42 -4.50 -12.86 -17.96
CA ASP A 42 -4.85 -13.97 -18.87
C ASP A 42 -5.19 -15.26 -18.11
N GLU A 43 -4.18 -16.05 -17.76
CA GLU A 43 -4.32 -17.32 -17.04
C GLU A 43 -4.83 -17.13 -15.60
N TYR A 44 -4.70 -15.91 -15.08
CA TYR A 44 -4.96 -15.54 -13.70
C TYR A 44 -6.19 -14.62 -13.54
N LYS A 45 -7.00 -14.44 -14.58
CA LYS A 45 -8.11 -13.47 -14.60
C LYS A 45 -9.16 -13.64 -13.49
N TYR A 46 -9.30 -14.86 -12.97
CA TYR A 46 -10.25 -15.20 -11.90
C TYR A 46 -9.71 -14.91 -10.49
N TYR A 47 -8.42 -14.59 -10.37
CA TYR A 47 -7.83 -14.22 -9.11
C TYR A 47 -7.99 -12.73 -8.89
N ASP A 48 -8.42 -12.38 -7.70
CA ASP A 48 -8.40 -11.03 -7.21
C ASP A 48 -7.34 -10.89 -6.13
N PHE A 49 -7.01 -9.65 -5.80
CA PHE A 49 -5.99 -9.35 -4.83
C PHE A 49 -6.38 -8.18 -3.95
N ASP A 50 -5.77 -8.15 -2.76
CA ASP A 50 -5.74 -6.97 -1.92
C ASP A 50 -4.32 -6.66 -1.45
N ILE A 51 -4.14 -5.41 -1.09
CA ILE A 51 -2.94 -4.89 -0.45
C ILE A 51 -3.42 -4.18 0.82
N THR A 52 -2.94 -4.65 1.97
CA THR A 52 -3.16 -3.99 3.25
C THR A 52 -1.86 -3.43 3.77
N LEU A 53 -1.89 -2.19 4.25
CA LEU A 53 -0.77 -1.53 4.89
C LEU A 53 -1.17 -1.11 6.30
N PHE A 54 -0.47 -1.69 7.28
CA PHE A 54 -0.65 -1.37 8.69
C PHE A 54 0.58 -0.63 9.23
N SER A 55 0.31 0.40 10.03
CA SER A 55 1.32 1.10 10.83
C SER A 55 0.63 1.80 12.01
N VAL A 56 1.40 2.44 12.89
CA VAL A 56 0.81 3.25 13.99
C VAL A 56 -0.02 4.39 13.42
N THR A 57 0.50 5.07 12.39
CA THR A 57 -0.21 6.15 11.69
C THR A 57 -1.42 5.61 10.89
N TYR A 58 -1.33 4.42 10.31
CA TYR A 58 -2.42 3.79 9.54
C TYR A 58 -3.21 2.76 10.37
N SER A 59 -3.98 3.27 11.34
CA SER A 59 -4.94 2.51 12.15
C SER A 59 -6.34 3.16 12.08
N PRO A 60 -7.33 2.56 11.40
CA PRO A 60 -7.31 1.22 10.80
C PRO A 60 -6.37 1.11 9.58
N PRO A 61 -5.98 -0.13 9.19
CA PRO A 61 -5.12 -0.36 8.04
C PRO A 61 -5.66 0.30 6.77
N LYS A 62 -4.75 0.73 5.90
CA LYS A 62 -5.10 1.14 4.53
C LYS A 62 -5.28 -0.10 3.66
N GLU A 63 -6.34 -0.14 2.86
CA GLU A 63 -6.71 -1.30 2.03
C GLU A 63 -6.96 -0.90 0.58
N TYR A 64 -6.34 -1.60 -0.38
CA TYR A 64 -6.45 -1.36 -1.82
C TYR A 64 -6.71 -2.68 -2.53
N GLY A 65 -7.68 -2.69 -3.42
CA GLY A 65 -8.06 -3.87 -4.20
C GLY A 65 -9.41 -4.43 -3.78
N ALA A 66 -9.62 -5.72 -4.05
CA ALA A 66 -10.86 -6.39 -3.73
C ALA A 66 -10.99 -6.63 -2.21
N THR A 67 -12.21 -6.58 -1.69
CA THR A 67 -12.47 -7.02 -0.32
C THR A 67 -12.55 -8.54 -0.30
N GLY A 68 -11.73 -9.15 0.56
CA GLY A 68 -11.63 -10.60 0.73
C GLY A 68 -12.77 -11.23 1.52
N ASP A 69 -13.85 -10.48 1.77
CA ASP A 69 -15.06 -11.04 2.39
C ASP A 69 -15.56 -12.16 1.45
N PHE A 70 -15.46 -13.41 1.92
CA PHE A 70 -15.91 -14.64 1.25
C PHE A 70 -14.97 -15.29 0.21
N ALA A 71 -13.68 -14.96 0.17
CA ALA A 71 -12.73 -15.57 -0.78
C ALA A 71 -11.70 -16.51 -0.14
N ASP A 72 -11.40 -17.63 -0.81
CA ASP A 72 -10.32 -18.54 -0.41
C ASP A 72 -8.95 -17.93 -0.77
N VAL A 73 -8.11 -17.68 0.24
CA VAL A 73 -6.76 -17.13 0.06
C VAL A 73 -5.83 -18.21 -0.51
N ILE A 74 -5.25 -17.93 -1.68
CA ILE A 74 -4.34 -18.84 -2.38
C ILE A 74 -2.90 -18.57 -2.01
N VAL A 75 -2.54 -17.29 -2.00
CA VAL A 75 -1.22 -16.85 -1.62
C VAL A 75 -1.35 -15.59 -0.78
N SER A 76 -0.54 -15.52 0.26
CA SER A 76 -0.40 -14.37 1.12
C SER A 76 1.09 -14.15 1.39
N THR A 77 1.55 -12.92 1.21
CA THR A 77 2.91 -12.53 1.56
C THR A 77 2.86 -11.28 2.41
N THR A 78 3.56 -11.34 3.54
CA THR A 78 3.69 -10.22 4.47
C THR A 78 5.15 -9.82 4.56
N ARG A 79 5.42 -8.51 4.52
CA ARG A 79 6.75 -7.94 4.69
C ARG A 79 6.70 -6.68 5.54
N ASN A 80 7.77 -6.46 6.30
CA ASN A 80 7.99 -5.19 6.98
C ASN A 80 8.52 -4.16 5.98
N VAL A 81 8.09 -2.92 6.14
CA VAL A 81 8.45 -1.78 5.28
C VAL A 81 8.81 -0.58 6.15
N LEU A 82 9.52 0.39 5.59
CA LEU A 82 9.67 1.71 6.18
C LEU A 82 8.80 2.71 5.43
N ILE A 83 7.90 3.37 6.14
CA ILE A 83 7.04 4.42 5.58
C ILE A 83 7.72 5.75 5.85
N TYR A 84 8.07 6.45 4.78
CA TYR A 84 8.64 7.79 4.82
C TYR A 84 7.53 8.83 4.89
N PHE A 85 7.56 9.63 5.95
CA PHE A 85 6.71 10.80 6.12
C PHE A 85 7.51 12.06 5.78
N PRO A 86 7.12 12.82 4.74
CA PRO A 86 7.79 14.06 4.37
C PRO A 86 7.59 15.12 5.47
N PRO A 87 8.41 16.19 5.46
CA PRO A 87 8.20 17.28 6.41
C PRO A 87 6.84 17.93 6.18
N GLU A 88 6.14 18.24 7.27
CA GLU A 88 4.87 18.96 7.24
C GLU A 88 4.93 20.23 8.08
N ILE A 89 4.26 21.26 7.60
CA ILE A 89 4.01 22.48 8.35
C ILE A 89 2.52 22.47 8.67
N ASN A 90 2.16 22.48 9.95
CA ASN A 90 0.76 22.52 10.36
C ASN A 90 0.06 23.75 9.79
N SER A 91 -1.27 23.69 9.66
CA SER A 91 -2.10 24.73 9.04
C SER A 91 -1.97 26.12 9.66
N ASP A 92 -1.44 26.21 10.89
CA ASP A 92 -1.19 27.45 11.63
C ASP A 92 0.21 28.05 11.37
N GLY A 93 1.08 27.35 10.63
CA GLY A 93 2.43 27.80 10.28
C GLY A 93 3.43 27.79 11.44
N THR A 94 3.04 27.33 12.63
CA THR A 94 3.86 27.46 13.86
C THR A 94 4.63 26.20 14.22
N ASN A 95 4.17 25.04 13.75
CA ASN A 95 4.75 23.75 14.08
C ASN A 95 5.28 23.06 12.82
N PHE A 96 6.59 22.88 12.78
CA PHE A 96 7.29 22.09 11.77
C PHE A 96 7.48 20.67 12.29
N VAL A 97 6.94 19.69 11.55
CA VAL A 97 7.21 18.27 11.77
C VAL A 97 8.35 17.86 10.84
N ALA A 98 9.49 17.49 11.43
CA ALA A 98 10.64 16.99 10.69
C ALA A 98 10.29 15.67 9.97
N PRO A 99 10.92 15.37 8.82
CA PRO A 99 10.67 14.10 8.14
C PRO A 99 11.12 12.94 9.01
N TYR A 100 10.33 11.88 9.01
CA TYR A 100 10.63 10.68 9.80
C TYR A 100 10.23 9.41 9.04
N TYR A 101 10.68 8.28 9.58
CA TYR A 101 10.32 6.97 9.08
C TYR A 101 9.57 6.21 10.16
N GLU A 102 8.53 5.49 9.76
CA GLU A 102 7.78 4.58 10.62
C GLU A 102 7.94 3.15 10.09
N ILE A 103 8.07 2.16 10.99
CA ILE A 103 8.02 0.76 10.58
C ILE A 103 6.55 0.40 10.38
N GLY A 104 6.23 -0.10 9.18
CA GLY A 104 4.93 -0.65 8.84
C GLY A 104 5.03 -2.11 8.43
N GLN A 105 3.87 -2.71 8.18
CA GLN A 105 3.73 -4.04 7.63
C GLN A 105 2.79 -4.00 6.43
N ILE A 106 3.27 -4.46 5.28
CA ILE A 106 2.47 -4.64 4.08
C ILE A 106 2.13 -6.12 3.92
N THR A 107 0.86 -6.40 3.65
CA THR A 107 0.40 -7.74 3.27
C THR A 107 -0.24 -7.65 1.90
N ILE A 108 0.13 -8.59 1.03
CA ILE A 108 -0.49 -8.77 -0.28
C ILE A 108 -1.12 -10.15 -0.28
N ARG A 109 -2.43 -10.21 -0.57
CA ARG A 109 -3.16 -11.47 -0.70
C ARG A 109 -3.68 -11.60 -2.12
N MET A 110 -3.66 -12.82 -2.63
CA MET A 110 -4.44 -13.20 -3.80
C MET A 110 -5.41 -14.31 -3.43
N PHE A 111 -6.61 -14.25 -4.01
CA PHE A 111 -7.70 -15.14 -3.68
C PHE A 111 -8.61 -15.37 -4.90
N LEU A 112 -9.45 -16.41 -4.83
CA LEU A 112 -10.46 -16.70 -5.85
C LEU A 112 -11.78 -16.00 -5.52
N GLY A 113 -12.28 -15.17 -6.44
CA GLY A 113 -13.50 -14.38 -6.23
C GLY A 113 -13.25 -13.13 -5.36
N GLY A 114 -14.26 -12.68 -4.62
CA GLY A 114 -14.20 -11.43 -3.84
C GLY A 114 -14.95 -10.28 -4.53
N TYR A 115 -15.19 -9.22 -3.77
CA TYR A 115 -15.90 -8.04 -4.26
C TYR A 115 -14.89 -6.93 -4.53
N VAL A 116 -14.87 -6.38 -5.74
CA VAL A 116 -14.11 -5.15 -6.02
C VAL A 116 -15.05 -3.98 -5.70
N PRO A 117 -14.80 -3.18 -4.64
CA PRO A 117 -15.57 -1.97 -4.40
C PRO A 117 -15.48 -1.09 -5.64
N SER A 118 -16.65 -0.72 -6.15
CA SER A 118 -16.90 0.02 -7.40
C SER A 118 -15.67 0.76 -7.95
N SER A 119 -15.04 0.15 -8.96
CA SER A 119 -14.08 0.76 -9.89
C SER A 119 -14.58 2.07 -10.49
#